data_AF-A0A8X7ZWV3-F1
#
_entry.id   AF-A0A8X7ZWV3-F1
#
_cell.length_a   1.000
_cell.length_b   1.000
_cell.length_c   1.000
_cell.angle_alpha   90.00
_cell.angle_beta   90.00
_cell.angle_gamma   90.00
#
_symmetry.space_group_name_H-M   'P 1'
#
loop_
_entity.id
_entity.type
_entity.pdbx_description
1 polymer ?
#
loop_
_entity_poly.entity_id
_entity_poly.type
_entity_poly.pdbx_seq_one_letter_code
_entity_poly.pdbx_strand_id
1 'polypeptide(L)'
;MASRSGVVFEDFFPSMVDKLGAEGFMKELSNGFQLLVDEDKGLITFESLKRNSKLLGFQDMNDDEARLSPGLMMDSRKWLVEAIVREV
;
A
#
# COMPACT_ATOMS: atom_id res chain seq x y z
N MET A 1 19.35 -10.75 -20.18
CA MET A 1 18.17 -11.44 -19.60
C MET A 1 17.72 -10.64 -18.39
N ALA A 2 16.57 -9.97 -18.47
CA ALA A 2 16.03 -9.24 -17.33
C ALA A 2 15.33 -10.26 -16.41
N SER A 3 15.93 -10.53 -15.25
CA SER A 3 15.27 -11.29 -14.21
C SER A 3 14.07 -10.47 -13.74
N ARG A 4 12.86 -10.88 -14.12
CA ARG A 4 11.64 -10.48 -13.39
C ARG A 4 11.72 -11.18 -12.04
N SER A 5 12.42 -10.57 -11.10
CA SER A 5 12.32 -10.93 -9.69
C SER A 5 10.91 -10.53 -9.26
N GLY A 6 9.93 -11.37 -9.57
CA GLY A 6 8.54 -11.18 -9.18
C GLY A 6 8.50 -11.25 -7.67
N VAL A 7 8.36 -10.10 -7.01
CA VAL A 7 7.98 -10.07 -5.60
C VAL A 7 6.60 -10.73 -5.55
N VAL A 8 6.56 -11.96 -5.06
CA VAL A 8 5.29 -12.67 -4.84
C VAL A 8 4.68 -12.03 -3.61
N PHE A 9 3.63 -11.24 -3.83
CA PHE A 9 2.83 -10.70 -2.73
C PHE A 9 2.01 -11.85 -2.14
N GLU A 10 2.19 -12.10 -0.85
CA GLU A 10 1.35 -13.03 -0.10
C GLU A 10 0.14 -12.28 0.44
N ASP A 11 -1.05 -12.76 0.09
CA ASP A 11 -2.30 -12.13 0.51
C ASP A 11 -2.67 -12.55 1.94
N PHE A 12 -2.51 -11.62 2.88
CA PHE A 12 -2.89 -11.82 4.27
C PHE A 12 -4.30 -11.28 4.60
N PHE A 13 -5.02 -10.70 3.64
CA PHE A 13 -6.33 -10.09 3.89
C PHE A 13 -7.32 -11.08 4.50
N PRO A 14 -7.46 -12.33 4.01
CA PRO A 14 -8.38 -13.29 4.62
C PRO A 14 -8.08 -13.52 6.10
N SER A 15 -6.80 -13.71 6.45
CA SER A 15 -6.38 -13.94 7.84
C SER A 15 -6.56 -12.73 8.75
N MET A 16 -6.46 -11.51 8.21
CA MET A 16 -6.70 -10.27 8.95
C MET A 16 -8.20 -10.05 9.17
N VAL A 17 -9.02 -10.30 8.15
CA VAL A 17 -10.49 -10.23 8.23
C VAL A 17 -11.02 -11.28 9.21
N ASP A 18 -10.49 -12.51 9.20
CA ASP A 18 -10.86 -13.56 10.16
C ASP A 18 -10.57 -13.16 11.62
N LYS A 19 -9.48 -12.44 11.86
CA LYS A 19 -9.06 -12.03 13.21
C LYS A 19 -9.76 -10.77 13.72
N LEU A 20 -9.99 -9.80 12.84
CA LEU A 20 -10.47 -8.46 13.20
C LEU A 20 -11.95 -8.25 12.89
N GLY A 21 -12.55 -9.14 12.08
CA GLY A 21 -13.81 -8.87 11.39
C GLY A 21 -13.64 -7.84 10.26
N ALA A 22 -14.59 -7.78 9.34
CA ALA A 22 -14.53 -6.86 8.19
C ALA A 22 -14.47 -5.38 8.62
N GLU A 23 -15.29 -4.96 9.60
CA GLU A 23 -15.29 -3.59 10.10
C GLU A 23 -13.98 -3.24 10.82
N GLY A 24 -13.45 -4.15 11.65
CA GLY A 24 -12.18 -3.96 12.35
C GLY A 24 -11.02 -3.86 11.37
N PHE A 25 -10.98 -4.76 10.37
CA PHE A 25 -10.00 -4.70 9.30
C PHE A 25 -10.03 -3.38 8.54
N MET A 26 -11.22 -2.94 8.09
CA MET A 26 -11.36 -1.67 7.36
C MET A 26 -10.96 -0.47 8.21
N LYS A 27 -11.25 -0.48 9.51
CA LYS A 27 -10.83 0.56 10.44
C LYS A 27 -9.31 0.62 10.59
N GLU A 28 -8.65 -0.52 10.84
CA GLU A 28 -7.19 -0.56 10.97
C GLU A 28 -6.49 -0.17 9.66
N LEU A 29 -7.01 -0.65 8.53
CA LEU A 29 -6.50 -0.27 7.21
C LEU A 29 -6.61 1.24 6.97
N SER A 30 -7.77 1.83 7.31
CA SER A 30 -8.00 3.27 7.19
C SER A 30 -7.08 4.09 8.10
N ASN A 31 -6.89 3.64 9.34
CA ASN A 31 -5.97 4.28 10.29
C ASN A 31 -4.53 4.23 9.78
N GLY A 32 -4.10 3.09 9.22
CA GLY A 32 -2.79 2.92 8.61
C GLY A 32 -2.54 3.94 7.49
N PHE A 33 -3.51 4.15 6.60
CA PHE A 33 -3.40 5.17 5.55
C PHE A 33 -3.40 6.59 6.10
N GLN A 34 -4.24 6.89 7.10
CA GLN A 34 -4.27 8.21 7.73
C GLN A 34 -2.93 8.59 8.37
N LEU A 35 -2.21 7.61 8.95
CA LEU A 35 -0.86 7.84 9.48
C LEU A 35 0.15 8.27 8.40
N LEU A 36 -0.09 7.94 7.13
CA LEU A 36 0.79 8.26 6.01
C LEU A 36 0.45 9.60 5.32
N VAL A 37 -0.67 10.23 5.68
CA VAL A 37 -1.13 11.47 5.08
C VAL A 37 -0.21 12.64 5.45
N ASP A 38 0.06 13.50 4.47
CA ASP A 38 0.59 14.84 4.70
C ASP A 38 -0.55 15.71 5.26
N GLU A 39 -0.41 16.14 6.53
CA GLU A 39 -1.48 16.86 7.26
C GLU A 39 -1.89 18.17 6.57
N ASP A 40 -0.96 18.84 5.89
CA ASP A 40 -1.22 20.12 5.21
C ASP A 40 -1.99 19.91 3.90
N LYS A 41 -1.72 18.81 3.19
CA LYS A 41 -2.30 18.52 1.87
C LYS A 41 -3.50 17.59 1.90
N GLY A 42 -3.70 16.86 3.00
CA GLY A 42 -4.75 15.85 3.14
C GLY A 42 -4.58 14.64 2.21
N LEU A 43 -3.39 14.42 1.67
CA LEU A 43 -3.06 13.32 0.75
C LEU A 43 -1.74 12.66 1.15
N ILE A 44 -1.58 11.38 0.82
CA ILE A 44 -0.28 10.70 0.96
C ILE A 44 0.63 11.23 -0.15
N THR A 45 1.67 11.97 0.23
CA THR A 45 2.71 12.43 -0.68
C THR A 45 3.91 11.51 -0.64
N PHE A 46 4.80 11.64 -1.62
CA PHE A 46 6.06 10.91 -1.62
C PHE A 46 6.88 11.16 -0.33
N GLU A 47 6.94 12.41 0.10
CA GLU A 47 7.67 12.81 1.31
C GLU A 47 6.97 12.31 2.59
N SER A 48 5.65 12.42 2.69
CA SER A 48 4.91 11.94 3.87
C SER A 48 4.98 10.41 3.98
N LEU A 49 4.93 9.70 2.85
CA LEU A 49 5.11 8.25 2.81
C LEU A 49 6.47 7.84 3.37
N LYS A 50 7.57 8.42 2.87
CA LYS A 50 8.93 8.11 3.35
C LYS A 50 9.14 8.46 4.82
N ARG A 51 8.58 9.60 5.25
CA ARG A 51 8.73 10.09 6.62
C ARG A 51 7.94 9.23 7.60
N ASN A 52 6.68 8.95 7.28
CA ASN A 52 5.72 8.36 8.20
C ASN A 52 5.71 6.82 8.16
N SER A 53 6.27 6.19 7.12
CA SER A 53 6.41 4.72 7.06
C SER A 53 7.22 4.16 8.23
N LYS A 54 8.09 4.97 8.85
CA LYS A 54 8.81 4.66 10.10
C LYS A 54 7.87 4.34 11.25
N LEU A 55 6.67 4.93 11.30
CA LEU A 55 5.65 4.64 12.31
C LEU A 55 5.04 3.24 12.15
N LEU A 56 5.13 2.67 10.95
CA LEU A 56 4.67 1.33 10.62
C LEU A 56 5.81 0.30 10.66
N GLY A 57 6.97 0.66 11.20
CA GLY A 57 8.13 -0.22 11.35
C GLY A 57 9.07 -0.26 10.14
N PHE A 58 8.80 0.52 9.08
CA PHE A 58 9.69 0.61 7.92
C PHE A 58 10.75 1.69 8.17
N GLN A 59 11.91 1.28 8.68
CA GLN A 59 13.05 2.19 8.84
C GLN A 59 13.73 2.45 7.50
N ASP A 60 14.10 3.71 7.28
CA ASP A 60 14.99 4.15 6.19
C ASP A 60 14.57 3.72 4.77
N MET A 61 13.26 3.83 4.51
CA MET A 61 12.69 3.66 3.17
C MET A 61 13.41 4.58 2.16
N ASN A 62 14.07 3.97 1.19
CA ASN A 62 14.86 4.70 0.20
C ASN A 62 13.99 5.20 -0.98
N ASP A 63 14.56 6.05 -1.84
CA ASP A 63 13.83 6.63 -2.96
C ASP A 63 13.35 5.60 -3.98
N ASP A 64 14.13 4.57 -4.29
CA ASP A 64 13.74 3.50 -5.22
C ASP A 64 12.67 2.57 -4.63
N GLU A 65 12.65 2.41 -3.30
CA GLU A 65 11.62 1.65 -2.59
C GLU A 65 10.29 2.42 -2.53
N ALA A 66 10.34 3.72 -2.25
CA ALA A 66 9.17 4.59 -2.26
C ALA A 66 8.66 4.85 -3.68
N ARG A 67 9.57 4.94 -4.66
CA ARG A 67 9.26 4.98 -6.09
C ARG A 67 9.10 3.56 -6.57
N LEU A 68 8.06 2.86 -6.11
CA LEU A 68 7.57 1.65 -6.77
C LEU A 68 7.70 1.87 -8.28
N SER A 69 8.62 1.12 -8.91
CA SER A 69 9.12 1.47 -10.25
C SER A 69 7.97 1.84 -11.20
N PRO A 70 8.09 2.86 -12.06
CA PRO A 70 6.96 3.38 -12.84
C PRO A 70 6.13 2.31 -13.59
N GLY A 71 6.75 1.20 -13.98
CA GLY A 71 6.04 0.04 -14.54
C GLY A 71 5.05 -0.62 -13.56
N LEU A 72 5.45 -0.81 -12.30
CA LEU A 72 4.62 -1.42 -11.25
C LEU A 72 3.41 -0.55 -10.88
N MET A 73 3.56 0.79 -10.82
CA MET A 73 2.43 1.70 -10.56
C MET A 73 1.47 1.84 -11.76
N MET A 74 1.98 1.80 -13.00
CA MET A 74 1.14 1.81 -14.20
C MET A 74 0.25 0.57 -14.28
N ASP A 75 0.81 -0.60 -13.93
CA ASP A 75 0.06 -1.84 -13.85
C ASP A 75 -0.87 -1.88 -12.63
N SER A 76 -0.47 -1.29 -11.49
CA SER A 76 -1.29 -1.26 -10.27
C SER A 76 -2.60 -0.49 -10.46
N ARG A 77 -2.61 0.65 -11.16
CA ARG A 77 -3.87 1.35 -11.46
C ARG A 77 -4.82 0.50 -12.31
N LYS A 78 -4.28 -0.21 -13.30
CA LYS A 78 -5.06 -1.10 -14.15
C LYS A 78 -5.58 -2.29 -13.34
N TRP A 79 -4.74 -2.89 -12.49
CA TRP A 79 -5.09 -4.00 -11.63
C TRP A 79 -6.16 -3.61 -10.60
N LEU A 80 -6.03 -2.43 -9.98
CA LEU A 80 -7.01 -1.94 -9.01
C LEU A 80 -8.37 -1.67 -9.67
N VAL A 81 -8.38 -1.09 -10.87
CA VAL A 81 -9.61 -0.88 -11.66
C VAL A 81 -10.21 -2.23 -12.07
N GLU A 82 -9.41 -3.18 -12.54
CA GLU A 82 -9.90 -4.53 -12.88
C GLU A 82 -10.42 -5.29 -11.65
N ALA A 83 -9.80 -5.15 -10.48
CA ALA A 83 -10.25 -5.78 -9.24
C ALA A 83 -11.59 -5.20 -8.78
N ILE A 84 -11.70 -3.86 -8.71
CA ILE A 84 -12.96 -3.17 -8.34
C ILE A 84 -14.10 -3.51 -9.31
N VAL A 85 -13.80 -3.60 -10.62
CA VAL A 85 -14.79 -3.93 -11.65
C VAL A 85 -15.18 -5.42 -11.64
N ARG A 86 -14.33 -6.31 -11.11
CA ARG A 86 -14.63 -7.75 -11.02
C ARG A 86 -15.41 -8.16 -9.78
N GLU A 87 -15.49 -7.30 -8.77
CA GLU A 87 -16.21 -7.55 -7.51
C GLU A 87 -17.58 -6.83 -7.43
N VAL A 88 -18.07 -6.30 -8.54
CA VAL A 88 -19.44 -5.80 -8.76
C VAL A 88 -20.11 -6.56 -9.90
#